data_AF-A0A7C1UX25-F1
#
_entry.id   AF-A0A7C1UX25-F1
#
_cell.length_a   1.000
_cell.length_b   1.000
_cell.length_c   1.000
_cell.angle_alpha   90.00
_cell.angle_beta   90.00
_cell.angle_gamma   90.00
#
_symmetry.space_group_name_H-M   'P 1'
#
loop_
_entity.id
_entity.type
_entity.pdbx_description
1 polymer ?
#
loop_
_entity_poly.entity_id
_entity_poly.type
_entity_poly.pdbx_seq_one_letter_code
_entity_poly.pdbx_strand_id
1 'polypeptide(L)'
;MSKSEEIIYPPGEILKPTLGKTNYEYVILWMLYNNDSCKWSDFKAEISESTLSGHLKKLISKRFIDKPEKGKYMITLHGKDRFNDLSYDNKTGKKRLKYPPRIITKRRNYDHWILWMVYNNYSCKWSDFKHDPLSINQSSLSSNLNALIEGKFVLRENKEYVITPMGKTEYFSMLKLYDMDRQSILEQESKRIEEITEKTREFFNKHNIKNEELQFRYLDHVLKLKLNQC
;
A
#
# COMPACT_ATOMS: atom_id res chain seq x y z
N MET A 1 24.38 13.95 8.96
CA MET A 1 23.94 12.86 9.86
C MET A 1 22.72 12.22 9.22
N SER A 2 22.75 10.90 9.03
CA SER A 2 21.83 10.12 8.20
C SER A 2 20.40 10.16 8.76
N LYS A 3 19.44 10.74 8.01
CA LYS A 3 18.00 10.56 8.28
C LYS A 3 17.69 9.09 8.03
N SER A 4 17.23 8.39 9.05
CA SER A 4 16.71 7.03 8.95
C SER A 4 15.39 7.07 8.18
N GLU A 5 15.32 6.42 7.02
CA GLU A 5 14.06 6.09 6.36
C GLU A 5 13.18 5.34 7.37
N GLU A 6 12.00 5.88 7.68
CA GLU A 6 11.06 5.24 8.62
C GLU A 6 10.56 3.93 8.00
N ILE A 7 11.01 2.81 8.56
CA ILE A 7 10.58 1.48 8.14
C ILE A 7 9.09 1.32 8.46
N ILE A 8 8.31 0.93 7.45
CA ILE A 8 6.92 0.55 7.63
C ILE A 8 6.88 -0.87 8.18
N TYR A 9 6.31 -1.01 9.39
CA TYR A 9 6.20 -2.29 10.09
C TYR A 9 4.84 -2.97 9.84
N PRO A 10 4.79 -4.31 9.87
CA PRO A 10 3.54 -5.04 9.70
C PRO A 10 2.56 -4.74 10.85
N PRO A 11 1.24 -4.66 10.59
CA PRO A 11 0.24 -4.53 11.65
C PRO A 11 0.32 -5.72 12.62
N GLY A 12 -0.03 -5.47 13.89
CA GLY A 12 0.13 -6.43 14.99
C GLY A 12 -0.51 -7.80 14.76
N GLU A 13 -1.58 -7.89 13.96
CA GLU A 13 -2.24 -9.15 13.59
C GLU A 13 -1.38 -10.06 12.70
N ILE A 14 -0.45 -9.51 11.92
CA ILE A 14 0.50 -10.26 11.09
C ILE A 14 1.66 -10.80 11.95
N LEU A 15 2.08 -10.00 12.94
CA LEU A 15 3.16 -10.32 13.86
C LEU A 15 2.71 -11.33 14.92
N LYS A 16 1.47 -11.21 15.40
CA LYS A 16 0.85 -12.04 16.43
C LYS A 16 -0.56 -12.46 15.99
N PRO A 17 -0.68 -13.50 15.13
CA PRO A 17 -1.98 -13.98 14.71
C PRO A 17 -2.77 -14.54 15.90
N THR A 18 -4.03 -14.16 16.03
CA THR A 18 -4.96 -14.60 17.10
C THR A 18 -5.20 -16.12 17.09
N LEU A 19 -4.92 -16.78 15.97
CA LEU A 19 -5.02 -18.22 15.75
C LEU A 19 -3.80 -18.74 15.00
N GLY A 20 -2.95 -19.53 15.66
CA GLY A 20 -1.80 -20.22 15.06
C GLY A 20 -0.44 -19.62 15.38
N LYS A 21 0.60 -20.08 14.66
CA LYS A 21 1.98 -19.57 14.79
C LYS A 21 2.25 -18.47 13.76
N THR A 22 3.07 -17.49 14.12
CA THR A 22 3.53 -16.43 13.21
C THR A 22 4.23 -17.01 12.00
N ASN A 23 3.80 -16.63 10.80
CA ASN A 23 4.45 -17.03 9.56
C ASN A 23 5.56 -16.01 9.22
N TYR A 24 6.78 -16.28 9.69
CA TYR A 24 7.93 -15.40 9.48
C TYR A 24 8.29 -15.20 7.99
N GLU A 25 7.99 -16.15 7.11
CA GLU A 25 8.15 -15.97 5.65
C GLU A 25 7.25 -14.84 5.14
N TYR A 26 5.99 -14.85 5.58
CA TYR A 26 5.01 -13.82 5.23
C TYR A 26 5.36 -12.46 5.84
N VAL A 27 5.81 -12.42 7.10
CA VAL A 27 6.26 -11.19 7.78
C VAL A 27 7.42 -10.54 7.02
N ILE A 28 8.45 -11.32 6.68
CA ILE A 28 9.65 -10.80 5.98
C ILE A 28 9.28 -10.29 4.59
N LEU A 29 8.47 -11.04 3.83
CA LEU A 29 8.04 -10.62 2.50
C LEU A 29 7.12 -9.40 2.57
N TRP A 30 6.28 -9.28 3.60
CA TRP A 30 5.46 -8.09 3.81
C TRP A 30 6.33 -6.85 4.02
N MET A 31 7.35 -6.94 4.89
CA MET A 31 8.27 -5.82 5.13
C MET A 31 9.00 -5.42 3.86
N LEU A 32 9.52 -6.38 3.11
CA LEU A 32 10.23 -6.11 1.85
C LEU A 32 9.33 -5.66 0.69
N TYR A 33 8.03 -5.95 0.76
CA TYR A 33 7.06 -5.50 -0.23
C TYR A 33 6.66 -4.03 -0.01
N ASN A 34 6.55 -3.61 1.25
CA ASN A 34 6.09 -2.27 1.62
C ASN A 34 7.22 -1.27 1.85
N ASN A 35 8.48 -1.71 1.84
CA ASN A 35 9.66 -0.86 1.94
C ASN A 35 10.56 -1.10 0.72
N ASP A 36 11.16 -0.05 0.16
CA ASP A 36 12.05 -0.15 -1.01
C ASP A 36 13.23 -1.09 -0.75
N SER A 37 13.71 -1.11 0.49
CA SER A 37 14.67 -2.10 0.99
C SER A 37 14.61 -2.15 2.51
N CYS A 38 15.00 -3.29 3.09
CA CYS A 38 15.15 -3.40 4.54
C CYS A 38 16.56 -3.85 4.90
N LYS A 39 17.11 -3.28 5.96
CA LYS A 39 18.35 -3.75 6.59
C LYS A 39 18.06 -4.90 7.53
N TRP A 40 19.09 -5.70 7.81
CA TRP A 40 18.99 -6.79 8.78
C TRP A 40 18.52 -6.30 10.17
N SER A 41 18.95 -5.11 10.60
CA SER A 41 18.54 -4.46 11.84
C SER A 41 17.02 -4.25 11.93
N ASP A 42 16.38 -3.98 10.80
CA ASP A 42 15.01 -3.49 10.76
C ASP A 42 14.04 -4.63 11.10
N PHE A 43 14.41 -5.86 10.78
CA PHE A 43 13.68 -7.07 11.14
C PHE A 43 13.85 -7.49 12.61
N LYS A 44 14.93 -7.05 13.29
CA LYS A 44 15.23 -7.49 14.67
C LYS A 44 14.21 -6.99 15.69
N ALA A 45 13.50 -5.91 15.37
CA ALA A 45 12.43 -5.40 16.22
C ALA A 45 11.34 -6.46 16.44
N GLU A 46 11.10 -7.32 15.44
CA GLU A 46 9.94 -8.23 15.42
C GLU A 46 10.29 -9.71 15.30
N ILE A 47 11.53 -10.05 14.89
CA ILE A 47 11.97 -11.43 14.64
C ILE A 47 13.30 -11.68 15.34
N SER A 48 13.41 -12.80 16.07
CA SER A 48 14.67 -13.20 16.71
C SER A 48 15.76 -13.49 15.68
N GLU A 49 17.03 -13.24 16.05
CA GLU A 49 18.17 -13.34 15.13
C GLU A 49 18.34 -14.72 14.48
N SER A 50 18.12 -15.78 15.28
CA SER A 50 18.27 -17.17 14.84
C SER A 50 17.18 -17.54 13.83
N THR A 51 15.93 -17.14 14.07
CA THR A 51 14.80 -17.34 13.17
C THR A 51 14.97 -16.53 11.87
N LEU A 52 15.31 -15.25 11.99
CA LEU A 52 15.50 -14.35 10.85
C LEU A 52 16.57 -14.87 9.89
N SER A 53 17.72 -15.28 10.43
CA SER A 53 18.85 -15.78 9.62
C SER A 53 18.47 -17.04 8.83
N GLY A 54 17.71 -17.95 9.45
CA GLY A 54 17.22 -19.16 8.80
C GLY A 54 16.23 -18.87 7.66
N HIS A 55 15.29 -17.95 7.90
CA HIS A 55 14.28 -17.59 6.91
C HIS A 55 14.87 -16.78 5.73
N LEU A 56 15.75 -15.81 5.99
CA LEU A 56 16.42 -15.05 4.92
C LEU A 56 17.25 -15.95 4.00
N LYS A 57 18.00 -16.91 4.55
CA LYS A 57 18.74 -17.90 3.75
C LYS A 57 17.81 -18.70 2.83
N LYS A 58 16.66 -19.16 3.34
CA LYS A 58 15.65 -19.90 2.56
C LYS A 58 15.01 -19.04 1.47
N LEU A 59 14.70 -17.77 1.78
CA LEU A 59 14.11 -16.84 0.83
C LEU A 59 15.08 -16.50 -0.31
N ILE A 60 16.36 -16.30 0.00
CA ILE A 60 17.43 -16.09 -1.00
C ILE A 60 17.59 -17.34 -1.87
N SER A 61 17.67 -18.54 -1.26
CA SER A 61 17.85 -19.78 -2.04
C SER A 61 16.69 -20.04 -3.01
N LYS A 62 15.48 -19.59 -2.66
CA LYS A 62 14.27 -19.67 -3.49
C LYS A 62 14.08 -18.47 -4.44
N ARG A 63 15.05 -17.55 -4.48
CA ARG A 63 15.03 -16.32 -5.30
C ARG A 63 13.82 -15.42 -5.02
N PHE A 64 13.26 -15.45 -3.82
CA PHE A 64 12.17 -14.55 -3.42
C PHE A 64 12.68 -13.19 -2.97
N ILE A 65 13.92 -13.12 -2.51
CA ILE A 65 14.56 -11.87 -2.07
C ILE A 65 15.98 -11.83 -2.60
N ASP A 66 16.46 -10.63 -2.91
CA ASP A 66 17.82 -10.35 -3.31
C ASP A 66 18.56 -9.56 -2.23
N LYS A 67 19.90 -9.65 -2.27
CA LYS A 67 20.80 -8.97 -1.35
C LYS A 67 21.78 -8.10 -2.15
N PRO A 68 21.35 -6.92 -2.65
CA PRO A 68 22.17 -6.08 -3.51
C PRO A 68 23.39 -5.49 -2.77
N GLU A 69 23.26 -5.26 -1.47
CA GLU A 69 24.34 -4.73 -0.61
C GLU A 69 24.46 -5.52 0.68
N LYS A 70 25.61 -5.41 1.35
CA LYS A 70 25.87 -6.12 2.62
C LYS A 70 24.87 -5.68 3.68
N GLY A 71 23.89 -6.55 3.93
CA GLY A 71 22.89 -6.38 4.98
C GLY A 71 21.61 -5.66 4.53
N LYS A 72 21.49 -5.34 3.24
CA LYS A 72 20.30 -4.75 2.62
C LYS A 72 19.58 -5.81 1.79
N TYR A 73 18.28 -5.94 1.98
CA TYR A 73 17.44 -6.95 1.34
C TYR A 73 16.34 -6.26 0.53
N MET A 74 16.01 -6.85 -0.62
CA MET A 74 14.95 -6.39 -1.52
C MET A 74 14.09 -7.56 -1.97
N ILE A 75 12.80 -7.34 -2.22
CA ILE A 75 11.92 -8.36 -2.77
C ILE A 75 12.11 -8.48 -4.29
N THR A 76 12.15 -9.71 -4.80
CA THR A 76 12.18 -9.96 -6.25
C THR A 76 10.75 -10.03 -6.80
N LEU A 77 10.59 -10.02 -8.13
CA LEU A 77 9.29 -10.31 -8.77
C LEU A 77 8.69 -11.64 -8.28
N HIS A 78 9.49 -12.71 -8.24
CA HIS A 78 9.08 -14.01 -7.74
C HIS A 78 8.70 -13.99 -6.25
N GLY A 79 9.35 -13.13 -5.46
CA GLY A 79 8.99 -12.88 -4.07
C GLY A 79 7.65 -12.17 -3.90
N LYS A 80 7.32 -11.24 -4.82
CA LYS A 80 5.99 -10.58 -4.84
C LYS A 80 4.88 -11.58 -5.13
N ASP A 81 5.11 -12.50 -6.08
CA ASP A 81 4.16 -13.58 -6.37
C ASP A 81 3.96 -14.47 -5.16
N ARG A 82 5.06 -14.87 -4.50
CA ARG A 82 5.00 -15.66 -3.27
C ARG A 82 4.30 -14.94 -2.12
N PHE A 83 4.52 -13.64 -1.97
CA PHE A 83 3.82 -12.82 -0.98
C PHE A 83 2.32 -12.84 -1.24
N ASN A 84 1.92 -12.68 -2.51
CA ASN A 84 0.52 -12.74 -2.91
C ASN A 84 -0.06 -14.12 -2.59
N ASP A 85 0.63 -15.21 -2.91
CA ASP A 85 0.22 -16.58 -2.58
C ASP A 85 0.05 -16.80 -1.08
N LEU A 86 0.99 -16.32 -0.26
CA LEU A 86 0.94 -16.44 1.20
C LEU A 86 -0.15 -15.58 1.83
N SER A 87 -0.66 -14.58 1.11
CA SER A 87 -1.85 -13.83 1.52
C SER A 87 -3.15 -14.64 1.37
N TYR A 88 -3.11 -15.81 0.71
CA TYR A 88 -4.21 -16.76 0.66
C TYR A 88 -4.21 -17.67 1.92
N ASP A 89 -5.41 -17.92 2.46
CA ASP A 89 -5.61 -18.73 3.66
C ASP A 89 -5.36 -20.22 3.36
N ASN A 90 -4.34 -20.79 4.01
CA ASN A 90 -3.95 -22.21 3.85
C ASN A 90 -5.05 -23.22 4.25
N LYS A 91 -6.14 -22.79 4.92
CA LYS A 91 -7.29 -23.67 5.24
C LYS A 91 -8.37 -23.70 4.18
N THR A 92 -8.50 -22.66 3.36
CA THR A 92 -9.60 -22.54 2.37
C THR A 92 -9.13 -22.31 0.94
N GLY A 93 -7.83 -22.05 0.72
CA GLY A 93 -7.28 -21.68 -0.58
C GLY A 93 -7.79 -20.33 -1.10
N LYS A 94 -8.44 -19.52 -0.24
CA LYS A 94 -9.02 -18.22 -0.61
C LYS A 94 -8.20 -17.06 -0.05
N LYS A 95 -8.14 -15.96 -0.79
CA LYS A 95 -7.44 -14.73 -0.39
C LYS A 95 -7.98 -14.25 0.96
N ARG A 96 -7.12 -13.92 1.93
CA ARG A 96 -7.57 -13.20 3.15
C ARG A 96 -7.90 -11.76 2.77
N LEU A 97 -9.12 -11.58 2.28
CA LEU A 97 -9.63 -10.27 1.92
C LEU A 97 -9.82 -9.46 3.20
N LYS A 98 -9.19 -8.29 3.25
CA LYS A 98 -9.61 -7.23 4.15
C LYS A 98 -10.97 -6.75 3.63
N TYR A 99 -11.91 -6.45 4.52
CA TYR A 99 -13.25 -5.96 4.15
C TYR A 99 -13.50 -4.58 4.76
N PRO A 100 -14.34 -3.74 4.13
CA PRO A 100 -14.58 -2.39 4.64
C PRO A 100 -15.18 -2.40 6.04
N PRO A 101 -14.76 -1.46 6.92
CA PRO A 101 -15.28 -1.33 8.26
C PRO A 101 -16.76 -0.97 8.26
N ARG A 102 -17.45 -1.26 9.38
CA ARG A 102 -18.89 -1.01 9.55
C ARG A 102 -19.32 0.41 9.23
N ILE A 103 -18.48 1.41 9.45
CA ILE A 103 -18.81 2.81 9.16
C ILE A 103 -19.00 3.07 7.65
N ILE A 104 -18.23 2.39 6.80
CA ILE A 104 -18.39 2.44 5.34
C ILE A 104 -19.57 1.57 4.91
N THR A 105 -19.73 0.38 5.50
CA THR A 105 -20.80 -0.56 5.14
C THR A 105 -22.17 -0.22 5.74
N LYS A 106 -22.25 0.72 6.67
CA LYS A 106 -23.51 1.20 7.28
C LYS A 106 -24.42 1.87 6.26
N ARG A 107 -23.84 2.56 5.27
CA ARG A 107 -24.59 3.13 4.14
C ARG A 107 -24.38 2.22 2.93
N ARG A 108 -25.48 1.88 2.25
CA ARG A 108 -25.44 1.08 1.03
C ARG A 108 -24.93 1.94 -0.13
N ASN A 109 -23.60 2.00 -0.26
CA ASN A 109 -22.92 2.62 -1.39
C ASN A 109 -21.90 1.61 -1.94
N TYR A 110 -22.28 0.95 -3.02
CA TYR A 110 -21.48 -0.13 -3.59
C TYR A 110 -20.17 0.35 -4.22
N ASP A 111 -20.14 1.57 -4.76
CA ASP A 111 -18.91 2.14 -5.32
C ASP A 111 -17.87 2.30 -4.22
N HIS A 112 -18.28 2.82 -3.06
CA HIS A 112 -17.41 2.98 -1.91
C HIS A 112 -16.89 1.64 -1.37
N TRP A 113 -17.76 0.62 -1.36
CA TRP A 113 -17.37 -0.72 -0.92
C TRP A 113 -16.38 -1.35 -1.89
N ILE A 114 -16.62 -1.20 -3.20
CA ILE A 114 -15.76 -1.72 -4.26
C ILE A 114 -14.41 -1.02 -4.23
N LEU A 115 -14.37 0.32 -4.18
CA LEU A 115 -13.15 1.12 -4.11
C LEU A 115 -12.32 0.75 -2.88
N TRP A 116 -12.95 0.59 -1.72
CA TRP A 116 -12.26 0.13 -0.52
C TRP A 116 -11.63 -1.25 -0.74
N MET A 117 -12.39 -2.19 -1.32
CA MET A 117 -11.92 -3.56 -1.54
C MET A 117 -10.73 -3.60 -2.48
N VAL A 118 -10.81 -2.95 -3.64
CA VAL A 118 -9.71 -2.96 -4.63
C VAL A 118 -8.48 -2.20 -4.12
N TYR A 119 -8.67 -1.13 -3.33
CA TYR A 119 -7.56 -0.39 -2.71
C TYR A 119 -6.83 -1.24 -1.68
N ASN A 120 -7.56 -1.84 -0.74
CA ASN A 120 -6.97 -2.51 0.43
C ASN A 120 -6.51 -3.95 0.16
N ASN A 121 -6.95 -4.55 -0.95
CA ASN A 121 -6.58 -5.92 -1.34
C ASN A 121 -5.75 -5.97 -2.63
N TYR A 122 -5.39 -4.82 -3.21
CA TYR A 122 -4.64 -4.62 -4.47
C TYR A 122 -5.31 -5.12 -5.75
N SER A 123 -5.92 -6.31 -5.70
CA SER A 123 -6.72 -6.89 -6.76
C SER A 123 -7.90 -7.65 -6.15
N CYS A 124 -9.05 -7.65 -6.82
CA CYS A 124 -10.23 -8.41 -6.39
C CYS A 124 -10.84 -9.14 -7.58
N LYS A 125 -11.29 -10.38 -7.37
CA LYS A 125 -12.13 -11.11 -8.33
C LYS A 125 -13.58 -10.71 -8.14
N TRP A 126 -14.40 -10.93 -9.17
CA TRP A 126 -15.83 -10.66 -9.08
C TRP A 126 -16.52 -11.45 -7.95
N SER A 127 -16.04 -12.66 -7.64
CA SER A 127 -16.52 -13.48 -6.52
C SER A 127 -16.30 -12.86 -5.15
N ASP A 128 -15.28 -12.01 -5.01
CA ASP A 128 -14.81 -11.50 -3.72
C ASP A 128 -15.80 -10.51 -3.08
N PHE A 129 -16.69 -9.93 -3.90
CA PHE A 129 -17.71 -8.97 -3.47
C PHE A 129 -19.05 -9.63 -3.08
N LYS A 130 -19.20 -10.92 -3.37
CA LYS A 130 -20.49 -11.63 -3.25
C LYS A 130 -20.66 -12.42 -1.96
N HIS A 131 -19.61 -12.49 -1.17
CA HIS A 131 -19.63 -13.16 0.12
C HIS A 131 -19.80 -12.14 1.25
N ASP A 132 -20.26 -12.62 2.40
CA ASP A 132 -20.26 -11.81 3.61
C ASP A 132 -18.84 -11.33 3.93
N PRO A 133 -18.68 -10.07 4.36
CA PRO A 133 -19.70 -9.14 4.86
C PRO A 133 -20.32 -8.19 3.82
N LEU A 134 -19.96 -8.28 2.53
CA LEU A 134 -20.42 -7.32 1.51
C LEU A 134 -21.72 -7.75 0.84
N SER A 135 -21.82 -9.02 0.46
CA SER A 135 -23.02 -9.64 -0.12
C SER A 135 -23.71 -8.76 -1.20
N ILE A 136 -22.91 -8.18 -2.11
CA ILE A 136 -23.41 -7.33 -3.20
C ILE A 136 -24.13 -8.23 -4.21
N ASN A 137 -25.34 -7.84 -4.62
CA ASN A 137 -26.09 -8.59 -5.62
C ASN A 137 -25.43 -8.47 -7.02
N GLN A 138 -25.73 -9.42 -7.92
CA GLN A 138 -25.03 -9.52 -9.21
C GLN A 138 -25.24 -8.33 -10.15
N SER A 139 -26.46 -7.79 -10.18
CA SER A 139 -26.83 -6.68 -11.06
C SER A 139 -26.20 -5.37 -10.62
N SER A 140 -26.29 -5.05 -9.32
CA SER A 140 -25.63 -3.89 -8.72
C SER A 140 -24.11 -4.01 -8.86
N LEU A 141 -23.51 -5.16 -8.53
CA LEU A 141 -22.05 -5.32 -8.64
C LEU A 141 -21.56 -5.06 -10.07
N SER A 142 -22.24 -5.61 -11.08
CA SER A 142 -21.87 -5.40 -12.49
C SER A 142 -22.05 -3.96 -12.92
N SER A 143 -23.17 -3.33 -12.54
CA SER A 143 -23.46 -1.93 -12.88
C SER A 143 -22.43 -0.97 -12.26
N ASN A 144 -22.13 -1.14 -10.97
CA ASN A 144 -21.19 -0.31 -10.23
C ASN A 144 -19.75 -0.52 -10.70
N LEU A 145 -19.32 -1.77 -10.97
CA LEU A 145 -18.00 -2.03 -11.55
C LEU A 145 -17.85 -1.41 -12.94
N ASN A 146 -18.87 -1.52 -13.80
CA ASN A 146 -18.83 -0.89 -15.13
C ASN A 146 -18.73 0.63 -15.02
N ALA A 147 -19.50 1.27 -14.14
CA ALA A 147 -19.39 2.71 -13.89
C ALA A 147 -18.00 3.11 -13.39
N LEU A 148 -17.41 2.34 -12.47
CA LEU A 148 -16.05 2.58 -11.98
C LEU A 148 -14.97 2.35 -13.05
N ILE A 149 -15.19 1.45 -14.00
CA ILE A 149 -14.29 1.20 -15.13
C ILE A 149 -14.41 2.33 -16.17
N GLU A 150 -15.64 2.74 -16.51
CA GLU A 150 -15.90 3.85 -17.42
C GLU A 150 -15.33 5.17 -16.88
N GLY A 151 -15.47 5.39 -15.56
CA GLY A 151 -14.85 6.51 -14.84
C GLY A 151 -13.33 6.40 -14.67
N LYS A 152 -12.70 5.33 -15.19
CA LYS A 152 -11.26 5.03 -15.09
C LYS A 152 -10.75 4.92 -13.64
N PHE A 153 -11.61 4.64 -12.67
CA PHE A 153 -11.24 4.44 -11.27
C PHE A 153 -10.74 3.02 -11.00
N VAL A 154 -11.26 2.06 -11.77
CA VAL A 154 -10.90 0.63 -11.68
C VAL A 154 -10.54 0.12 -13.07
N LEU A 155 -9.51 -0.72 -13.18
CA LEU A 155 -9.17 -1.45 -14.40
C LEU A 155 -9.46 -2.94 -14.21
N ARG A 156 -9.82 -3.58 -15.33
CA ARG A 156 -9.97 -5.03 -15.38
C ARG A 156 -8.76 -5.65 -16.06
N GLU A 157 -7.95 -6.36 -15.29
CA GLU A 157 -6.74 -7.03 -15.77
C GLU A 157 -6.80 -8.50 -15.37
N ASN A 158 -6.57 -9.42 -16.31
CA ASN A 158 -6.51 -10.87 -16.02
C ASN A 158 -7.71 -11.45 -15.23
N LYS A 159 -8.93 -10.96 -15.51
CA LYS A 159 -10.18 -11.30 -14.80
C LYS A 159 -10.25 -10.80 -13.34
N GLU A 160 -9.33 -9.94 -12.93
CA GLU A 160 -9.32 -9.25 -11.64
C GLU A 160 -9.53 -7.75 -11.85
N TYR A 161 -9.94 -7.07 -10.78
CA TYR A 161 -10.18 -5.64 -10.72
C TYR A 161 -9.08 -4.98 -9.89
N VAL A 162 -8.43 -3.97 -10.45
CA VAL A 162 -7.29 -3.25 -9.87
C VAL A 162 -7.62 -1.76 -9.82
N ILE A 163 -7.22 -1.08 -8.75
CA ILE A 163 -7.46 0.37 -8.61
C ILE A 163 -6.46 1.18 -9.44
N THR A 164 -6.94 2.23 -10.11
CA THR A 164 -6.09 3.16 -10.87
C THR A 164 -5.59 4.32 -10.00
N PRO A 165 -4.64 5.14 -10.47
CA PRO A 165 -4.28 6.38 -9.79
C PRO A 165 -5.49 7.31 -9.55
N MET A 166 -6.39 7.45 -10.52
CA MET A 166 -7.63 8.23 -10.35
C MET A 166 -8.55 7.59 -9.30
N GLY A 167 -8.67 6.26 -9.31
CA GLY A 167 -9.45 5.53 -8.31
C GLY A 167 -8.91 5.69 -6.90
N LYS A 168 -7.60 5.82 -6.74
CA LYS A 168 -6.99 6.14 -5.44
C LYS A 168 -7.42 7.53 -4.97
N THR A 169 -7.38 8.53 -5.84
CA THR A 169 -7.87 9.89 -5.51
C THR A 169 -9.33 9.85 -5.09
N GLU A 170 -10.18 9.13 -5.83
CA GLU A 170 -11.59 8.97 -5.51
C GLU A 170 -11.81 8.22 -4.19
N TYR A 171 -11.03 7.18 -3.93
CA TYR A 171 -11.02 6.47 -2.65
C TYR A 171 -10.68 7.41 -1.49
N PHE A 172 -9.69 8.30 -1.63
CA PHE A 172 -9.38 9.27 -0.59
C PHE A 172 -10.48 10.33 -0.41
N SER A 173 -11.08 10.80 -1.51
CA SER A 173 -12.26 11.68 -1.47
C SER A 173 -13.44 11.01 -0.75
N MET A 174 -13.68 9.73 -1.03
CA MET A 174 -14.66 8.90 -0.35
C MET A 174 -14.37 8.83 1.16
N LEU A 175 -13.13 8.60 1.58
CA LEU A 175 -12.78 8.52 3.01
C LEU A 175 -13.12 9.81 3.78
N LYS A 176 -12.97 10.98 3.15
CA LYS A 176 -13.41 12.28 3.71
C LYS A 176 -14.89 12.30 4.05
N LEU A 177 -15.75 11.65 3.23
CA LEU A 177 -17.20 11.64 3.42
C LEU A 177 -17.66 10.85 4.65
N TYR A 178 -16.84 9.92 5.12
CA TYR A 178 -17.15 9.10 6.29
C TYR A 178 -16.57 9.66 7.59
N ASP A 179 -16.06 10.91 7.55
CA ASP A 179 -15.36 11.58 8.64
C ASP A 179 -14.23 10.71 9.22
N MET A 180 -13.71 9.79 8.40
CA MET A 180 -12.73 8.83 8.84
C MET A 180 -11.33 9.41 8.93
N ASP A 181 -11.07 10.64 8.45
CA ASP A 181 -9.77 11.28 8.64
C ASP A 181 -9.72 12.79 8.36
N ARG A 182 -9.75 13.60 9.42
CA ARG A 182 -9.10 14.93 9.39
C ARG A 182 -7.60 14.81 9.68
N GLN A 183 -7.16 13.80 10.43
CA GLN A 183 -5.78 13.62 10.86
C GLN A 183 -4.90 12.88 9.82
N SER A 184 -5.33 11.76 9.23
CA SER A 184 -4.46 11.07 8.25
C SER A 184 -4.29 11.84 6.93
N ILE A 185 -5.31 12.61 6.52
CA ILE A 185 -5.25 13.45 5.31
C ILE A 185 -4.31 14.61 5.54
N LEU A 186 -4.34 15.24 6.72
CA LEU A 186 -3.36 16.26 7.10
C LEU A 186 -1.95 15.68 7.22
N GLU A 187 -1.77 14.46 7.74
CA GLU A 187 -0.45 13.81 7.80
C GLU A 187 0.10 13.47 6.42
N GLN A 188 -0.73 12.96 5.50
CA GLN A 188 -0.28 12.63 4.15
C GLN A 188 -0.01 13.88 3.30
N GLU A 189 -0.86 14.91 3.39
CA GLU A 189 -0.59 16.19 2.72
C GLU A 189 0.61 16.92 3.32
N SER A 190 0.81 16.85 4.65
CA SER A 190 2.01 17.40 5.30
C SER A 190 3.27 16.64 4.87
N LYS A 191 3.25 15.30 4.83
CA LYS A 191 4.35 14.48 4.30
C LYS A 191 4.64 14.79 2.83
N ARG A 192 3.61 15.02 2.02
CA ARG A 192 3.76 15.40 0.61
C ARG A 192 4.40 16.78 0.45
N ILE A 193 3.96 17.77 1.24
CA ILE A 193 4.53 19.12 1.24
C ILE A 193 5.98 19.09 1.73
N GLU A 194 6.28 18.32 2.77
CA GLU A 194 7.64 18.11 3.27
C GLU A 194 8.54 17.47 2.22
N GLU A 195 8.09 16.40 1.55
CA GLU A 195 8.87 15.77 0.48
C GLU A 195 9.17 16.70 -0.70
N ILE A 196 8.16 17.48 -1.13
CA ILE A 196 8.35 18.44 -2.23
C ILE A 196 9.31 19.53 -1.79
N THR A 197 9.19 20.00 -0.55
CA THR A 197 10.07 21.05 -0.01
C THR A 197 11.50 20.54 0.14
N GLU A 198 11.71 19.31 0.61
CA GLU A 198 13.04 18.70 0.75
C GLU A 198 13.70 18.46 -0.61
N LYS A 199 12.97 17.86 -1.58
CA LYS A 199 13.47 17.65 -2.96
C LYS A 199 13.80 18.97 -3.67
N THR A 200 12.99 19.99 -3.43
CA THR A 200 13.20 21.32 -4.03
C THR A 200 14.40 22.03 -3.38
N ARG A 201 14.57 21.88 -2.07
CA ARG A 201 15.74 22.38 -1.34
C ARG A 201 17.03 21.66 -1.76
N GLU A 202 16.99 20.34 -1.96
CA GLU A 202 18.10 19.57 -2.52
C GLU A 202 18.46 20.04 -3.94
N PHE A 203 17.45 20.30 -4.78
CA PHE A 203 17.64 20.86 -6.11
C PHE A 203 18.31 22.25 -6.06
N PHE A 204 17.81 23.16 -5.22
CA PHE A 204 18.41 24.49 -5.05
C PHE A 204 19.84 24.42 -4.53
N ASN A 205 20.12 23.54 -3.58
CA ASN A 205 21.47 23.34 -3.04
C ASN A 205 22.41 22.75 -4.09
N LYS A 206 21.97 21.74 -4.86
CA LYS A 206 22.76 21.11 -5.92
C LYS A 206 23.13 22.09 -7.03
N HIS A 207 22.22 23.01 -7.37
CA HIS A 207 22.42 24.02 -8.40
C HIS A 207 22.88 25.39 -7.87
N ASN A 208 23.19 25.47 -6.57
CA ASN A 208 23.67 26.67 -5.87
C ASN A 208 22.77 27.92 -6.10
N ILE A 209 21.47 27.70 -6.24
CA ILE A 209 20.47 28.75 -6.42
C ILE A 209 20.23 29.37 -5.05
N LYS A 210 20.71 30.59 -4.81
CA LYS A 210 20.60 31.29 -3.50
C LYS A 210 19.60 32.45 -3.48
N ASN A 211 19.02 32.79 -4.62
CA ASN A 211 18.05 33.89 -4.68
C ASN A 211 16.71 33.44 -4.08
N GLU A 212 16.37 34.00 -2.92
CA GLU A 212 15.19 33.62 -2.13
C GLU A 212 13.88 33.84 -2.88
N GLU A 213 13.78 34.88 -3.70
CA GLU A 213 12.57 35.18 -4.48
C GLU A 213 12.34 34.15 -5.60
N LEU A 214 13.41 33.71 -6.26
CA LEU A 214 13.37 32.63 -7.26
C LEU A 214 13.03 31.28 -6.62
N GLN A 215 13.58 30.99 -5.43
CA GLN A 215 13.27 29.77 -4.70
C GLN A 215 11.79 29.71 -4.29
N PHE A 216 11.26 30.82 -3.76
CA PHE A 216 9.85 30.93 -3.36
C PHE A 216 8.91 30.78 -4.55
N ARG A 217 9.16 31.49 -5.66
CA ARG A 217 8.33 31.39 -6.87
C ARG A 217 8.36 29.98 -7.46
N TYR A 218 9.51 29.31 -7.46
CA TYR A 218 9.61 27.94 -7.96
C TYR A 218 8.86 26.95 -7.06
N LEU A 219 9.00 27.07 -5.73
CA LEU A 219 8.28 26.21 -4.78
C LEU A 219 6.76 26.39 -4.92
N ASP A 220 6.28 27.63 -4.94
CA ASP A 220 4.86 27.97 -5.12
C ASP A 220 4.31 27.44 -6.45
N HIS A 221 5.08 27.57 -7.53
CA HIS A 221 4.67 27.09 -8.85
C HIS A 221 4.69 25.57 -8.96
N VAL A 222 5.62 24.86 -8.31
CA VAL A 222 5.66 23.39 -8.26
C VAL A 222 4.52 22.84 -7.40
N LEU A 223 4.21 23.48 -6.27
CA LEU A 223 3.09 23.11 -5.42
C LEU A 223 1.75 23.32 -6.16
N LYS A 224 1.59 24.44 -6.89
CA LYS A 224 0.39 24.73 -7.70
C LYS A 224 0.27 23.89 -8.97
N LEU A 225 1.36 23.59 -9.68
CA LEU A 225 1.34 22.71 -10.86
C LEU A 225 0.92 21.28 -10.50
N LYS A 226 1.34 20.77 -9.34
CA LYS A 226 0.95 19.45 -8.85
C LYS A 226 -0.47 19.40 -8.25
N LEU A 227 -1.09 20.55 -7.99
CA LEU A 227 -2.52 20.67 -7.68
C LEU A 227 -3.37 20.68 -8.96
N ASN A 228 -2.86 21.29 -10.04
CA ASN A 228 -3.58 21.44 -11.32
C ASN A 228 -3.32 20.33 -12.35
N GLN A 229 -2.43 19.37 -12.06
CA GLN A 229 -2.25 18.13 -12.82
C GLN A 229 -3.08 16.94 -12.27
N CYS A 230 -4.07 17.23 -11.42
CA CYS A 230 -5.07 16.28 -10.95
C CYS A 230 -6.43 16.60 -11.56
#